data_AF-A0A1C1CIP2-F1
#
_entry.id   AF-A0A1C1CIP2-F1
#
_cell.length_a   1.000
_cell.length_b   1.000
_cell.length_c   1.000
_cell.angle_alpha   90.00
_cell.angle_beta   90.00
_cell.angle_gamma   90.00
#
_symmetry.space_group_name_H-M   'P 1'
#
loop_
_entity.id
_entity.type
_entity.pdbx_description
1 polymer ?
#
loop_
_entity_poly.entity_id
_entity_poly.type
_entity_poly.pdbx_seq_one_letter_code
_entity_poly.pdbx_strand_id
1 'polypeptide(L)' 'MPSATTSSSSKKSSISPKPHHPPDWTTKHDAFVREKARHGEDAESIRILFEVEYPGVKVTKAWISARMKGNK' A
#
# COMPACT_ATOMS: atom_id res chain seq x y z
N MET A 1 -40.38 28.50 14.00
CA MET A 1 -39.10 29.23 13.91
C MET A 1 -38.34 28.93 15.20
N PRO A 2 -37.29 28.09 15.15
CA PRO A 2 -35.93 28.62 14.99
C PRO A 2 -35.01 27.80 14.06
N SER A 3 -33.98 28.49 13.62
CA SER A 3 -32.84 28.07 12.81
C SER A 3 -31.86 27.18 13.60
N ALA A 4 -31.22 26.22 12.93
CA ALA A 4 -29.99 25.61 13.43
C ALA A 4 -29.05 25.20 12.29
N THR A 5 -28.03 26.04 12.12
CA THR A 5 -26.62 25.72 11.90
C THR A 5 -26.24 24.97 10.62
N THR A 6 -25.74 25.78 9.69
CA THR A 6 -24.90 25.43 8.55
C THR A 6 -23.88 24.36 8.92
N SER A 7 -24.11 23.14 8.44
CA SER A 7 -23.07 22.11 8.41
C SER A 7 -22.04 22.53 7.37
N SER A 8 -20.99 23.26 7.79
CA SER A 8 -19.76 23.30 7.01
C SER A 8 -19.13 21.91 7.11
N SER A 9 -19.62 21.00 6.26
CA SER A 9 -18.92 19.76 5.99
C SER A 9 -17.69 20.16 5.17
N SER A 10 -16.65 20.61 5.87
CA SER A 10 -15.31 20.67 5.34
C SER A 10 -14.93 19.22 5.01
N LYS A 11 -15.28 18.81 3.79
CA LYS A 11 -14.69 17.69 3.08
C LYS A 11 -13.21 18.02 2.87
N LYS A 12 -12.44 18.08 3.96
CA LYS A 12 -11.00 17.84 3.85
C LYS A 12 -10.91 16.35 3.68
N SER A 13 -11.04 15.95 2.42
CA SER A 13 -10.80 14.61 1.93
C SER A 13 -9.55 14.11 2.65
N SER A 14 -9.77 13.31 3.69
CA SER A 14 -8.76 12.41 4.18
C SER A 14 -8.60 11.43 3.03
N ILE A 15 -7.84 11.87 2.03
CA ILE A 15 -7.16 10.98 1.13
C ILE A 15 -6.17 10.32 2.07
N SER A 16 -6.64 9.31 2.83
CA SER A 16 -5.77 8.22 3.24
C SER A 16 -4.97 7.94 1.99
N PRO A 17 -3.64 8.15 1.97
CA PRO A 17 -2.86 7.86 0.80
C PRO A 17 -3.12 6.39 0.52
N LYS A 18 -4.01 6.12 -0.43
CA LYS A 18 -4.29 4.77 -0.88
C LYS A 18 -2.91 4.24 -1.23
N PRO A 19 -2.52 3.06 -0.72
CA PRO A 19 -1.21 2.50 -1.03
C PRO A 19 -0.98 2.68 -2.53
N HIS A 20 -0.04 3.56 -2.88
CA HIS A 20 0.08 4.04 -4.25
C HIS A 20 0.46 2.82 -5.09
N HIS A 21 -0.46 2.34 -5.92
CA HIS A 21 -0.18 1.21 -6.79
C HIS A 21 0.98 1.64 -7.70
N PRO A 22 2.10 0.90 -7.74
CA PRO A 22 3.13 1.16 -8.71
C PRO A 22 2.53 0.93 -10.10
N PRO A 23 2.67 1.87 -11.06
CA PRO A 23 2.14 1.68 -12.41
C PRO A 23 2.71 0.43 -13.07
N ASP A 24 3.97 0.12 -12.78
CA ASP A 24 4.68 -1.06 -13.28
C ASP A 24 4.48 -2.30 -12.40
N TRP A 25 3.42 -2.37 -11.58
CA TRP A 25 3.19 -3.55 -10.74
C TRP A 25 2.72 -4.75 -11.56
N THR A 26 3.51 -5.81 -11.59
CA THR A 26 3.23 -7.04 -12.34
C THR A 26 2.95 -8.22 -11.42
N THR A 27 2.43 -9.31 -11.99
CA THR A 27 2.24 -10.59 -11.29
C THR A 27 3.55 -11.17 -10.75
N LYS A 28 4.70 -10.90 -11.39
CA LYS A 28 6.02 -11.33 -10.88
C LYS A 28 6.34 -10.65 -9.55
N HIS A 29 5.99 -9.37 -9.40
CA HIS A 29 6.19 -8.62 -8.16
C HIS A 29 5.32 -9.18 -7.04
N ASP A 30 4.07 -9.52 -7.35
CA ASP A 30 3.20 -10.15 -6.37
C ASP A 30 3.68 -11.54 -5.95
N ALA A 31 4.15 -12.35 -6.90
CA ALA A 31 4.73 -13.66 -6.62
C ALA A 31 5.95 -13.55 -5.70
N PHE A 32 6.85 -12.60 -5.96
CA PHE A 32 8.00 -12.31 -5.12
C PHE A 32 7.59 -11.93 -3.70
N VAL A 33 6.66 -10.99 -3.54
CA VAL A 33 6.18 -10.58 -2.21
C VAL A 33 5.53 -11.74 -1.49
N ARG A 34 4.68 -12.54 -2.16
CA ARG A 34 4.03 -13.71 -1.55
C ARG A 34 5.02 -14.80 -1.16
N GLU A 35 6.06 -15.00 -1.96
CA GLU A 35 7.14 -15.93 -1.66
C GLU A 35 7.89 -15.47 -0.40
N LYS A 36 8.39 -14.24 -0.38
CA LYS A 36 9.11 -13.71 0.79
C LYS A 36 8.24 -13.64 2.04
N ALA A 37 6.96 -13.28 1.89
CA ALA A 37 6.00 -13.30 2.99
C ALA A 37 5.80 -14.71 3.56
N ARG A 38 5.85 -15.75 2.72
CA ARG A 38 5.80 -17.15 3.16
C ARG A 38 7.04 -17.57 3.93
N HIS A 39 8.20 -16.99 3.62
CA HIS A 39 9.43 -17.21 4.40
C HIS A 39 9.42 -16.50 5.76
N GLY A 40 8.40 -15.69 6.06
CA GLY A 40 8.33 -14.93 7.30
C GLY A 40 9.12 -13.62 7.27
N GLU A 41 9.54 -13.17 6.09
CA GLU A 41 10.23 -11.87 5.93
C GLU A 41 9.29 -10.71 6.29
N ASP A 42 9.80 -9.72 7.03
CA ASP A 42 9.06 -8.50 7.32
C ASP A 42 8.84 -7.65 6.07
N ALA A 43 7.77 -6.84 6.07
CA ALA A 43 7.46 -5.93 4.95
C ALA A 43 8.61 -4.99 4.58
N GLU A 44 9.48 -4.68 5.53
CA GLU A 44 10.66 -3.85 5.31
C GLU A 44 11.78 -4.62 4.61
N SER A 45 12.09 -5.85 5.06
CA SER A 45 13.04 -6.75 4.41
C SER A 45 12.60 -7.08 2.98
N ILE A 46 11.32 -7.38 2.78
CA ILE A 46 10.75 -7.61 1.45
C ILE A 46 10.91 -6.37 0.58
N ARG A 47 10.65 -5.16 1.10
CA ARG A 47 10.83 -3.92 0.34
C ARG A 47 12.29 -3.74 -0.08
N ILE A 48 13.26 -3.99 0.80
CA ILE A 48 14.69 -3.86 0.49
C ILE A 48 15.08 -4.86 -0.60
N LEU A 49 14.73 -6.14 -0.43
CA LEU A 49 15.00 -7.17 -1.43
C LEU A 49 14.33 -6.86 -2.78
N PHE A 50 13.12 -6.31 -2.73
CA PHE A 50 12.38 -5.89 -3.91
C PHE A 50 13.03 -4.72 -4.64
N GLU A 51 13.61 -3.77 -3.91
CA GLU A 51 14.33 -2.63 -4.49
C GLU A 51 15.64 -3.07 -5.17
N VAL A 52 16.25 -4.16 -4.71
CA VAL A 52 17.43 -4.79 -5.35
C VAL A 52 17.04 -5.59 -6.60
N GLU A 53 15.99 -6.40 -6.51
CA GLU A 53 15.53 -7.26 -7.62
C GLU A 53 14.82 -6.46 -8.72
N TYR A 54 14.07 -5.43 -8.33
CA TYR A 54 13.25 -4.58 -9.21
C TYR A 54 13.56 -3.08 -8.97
N PRO A 55 14.78 -2.59 -9.31
CA PRO A 55 15.19 -1.22 -9.06
C PRO A 55 14.35 -0.16 -9.78
N GLY A 56 13.62 -0.55 -10.83
CA GLY A 56 12.68 0.32 -11.54
C GLY A 56 11.32 0.49 -10.86
N VAL A 57 10.98 -0.37 -9.89
CA VAL A 57 9.63 -0.45 -9.33
C VAL A 57 9.64 0.08 -7.90
N LYS A 58 9.23 1.34 -7.74
CA LYS A 58 9.17 1.98 -6.42
C LYS A 58 7.92 1.55 -5.67
N VAL A 59 8.12 0.83 -4.58
CA VAL A 59 7.06 0.34 -3.70
C VAL A 59 7.24 0.87 -2.29
N THR A 60 6.13 1.17 -1.63
CA THR A 60 6.14 1.59 -0.23
C THR A 60 6.03 0.39 0.69
N LYS A 61 6.56 0.50 1.92
CA LYS A 61 6.37 -0.54 2.97
C LYS A 61 4.88 -0.85 3.16
N ALA A 62 4.03 0.18 3.16
CA ALA A 62 2.57 0.02 3.28
C ALA A 62 1.96 -0.78 2.11
N TRP A 63 2.45 -0.60 0.87
CA TRP A 63 2.03 -1.40 -0.28
C TRP A 63 2.40 -2.88 -0.10
N ILE A 64 3.66 -3.14 0.28
CA ILE A 64 4.13 -4.50 0.55
C ILE A 64 3.34 -5.13 1.70
N SER A 65 3.16 -4.43 2.82
CA SER A 65 2.32 -4.88 3.94
C SER A 65 0.88 -5.19 3.51
N ALA A 66 0.29 -4.38 2.64
CA ALA A 66 -1.06 -4.64 2.11
C ALA A 66 -1.10 -5.94 1.28
N ARG A 67 -0.07 -6.23 0.48
CA ARG A 67 0.04 -7.49 -0.28
C ARG A 67 0.32 -8.69 0.62
N MET A 68 1.15 -8.53 1.65
CA MET A 68 1.41 -9.58 2.65
C MET A 68 0.16 -9.96 3.44
N LYS A 69 -0.69 -8.98 3.76
CA LYS A 69 -1.90 -9.18 4.55
C LYS A 69 -3.00 -9.97 3.82
N GLY A 70 -2.79 -10.33 2.53
CA GLY A 70 -3.60 -11.25 1.73
C GLY A 70 -5.05 -11.33 2.16
N ASN A 71 -5.90 -10.47 1.59
CA ASN A 71 -7.35 -10.38 1.81
C ASN A 71 -7.94 -11.71 2.29
N LYS A 72 -8.30 -11.75 3.58
CA LYS A 72 -9.14 -12.79 4.16
C LYS A 72 -10.48 -12.85 3.43
#